data_AF-A0A9P6M541-F1
#
_entry.id   AF-A0A9P6M541-F1
#
_cell.length_a   1.000
_cell.length_b   1.000
_cell.length_c   1.000
_cell.angle_alpha   90.00
_cell.angle_beta   90.00
_cell.angle_gamma   90.00
#
_symmetry.space_group_name_H-M   'P 1'
#
loop_
_entity.id
_entity.type
_entity.pdbx_description
1 polymer ?
#
loop_
_entity_poly.entity_id
_entity_poly.type
_entity_poly.pdbx_seq_one_letter_code
_entity_poly.pdbx_strand_id
1 'polypeptide(L)'
;MVKSIVFAFATATLAVLASSVSDAAPLMRRAASGQTGALISATEYCLFLPPVAGGDIAKSEDDAVAFCNTAIASAPNARPLPEGFVQKVNFVKNEEKGYVQITGTINPAAYKLAASDEGGQYDNRAPVGAVCAGYSSFVQITEPQDGRFCLRCCKNKGDCPVNKSEFGCETVLGGVY
;
A
#
# COMPACT_ATOMS: atom_id res chain seq x y z
N MET A 1 14.37 -44.08 77.84
CA MET A 1 13.25 -44.49 76.95
C MET A 1 12.31 -43.30 76.79
N VAL A 2 12.41 -42.58 75.67
CA VAL A 2 11.39 -41.60 75.23
C VAL A 2 11.29 -41.77 73.71
N LYS A 3 10.14 -42.26 73.25
CA LYS A 3 9.80 -42.45 71.83
C LYS A 3 9.48 -41.08 71.23
N SER A 4 10.23 -40.65 70.22
CA SER A 4 9.82 -39.51 69.39
C SER A 4 9.13 -40.03 68.13
N ILE A 5 7.88 -39.63 68.00
CA ILE A 5 6.96 -39.93 66.90
C ILE A 5 7.31 -39.02 65.73
N VAL A 6 7.57 -39.60 64.55
CA VAL A 6 7.74 -38.86 63.30
C VAL A 6 6.36 -38.67 62.68
N PHE A 7 5.87 -37.44 62.63
CA PHE A 7 4.67 -37.06 61.86
C PHE A 7 5.09 -36.69 60.43
N ALA A 8 4.60 -37.44 59.45
CA ALA A 8 4.75 -37.11 58.03
C ALA A 8 3.69 -36.07 57.63
N PHE A 9 4.11 -34.88 57.21
CA PHE A 9 3.24 -33.88 56.58
C PHE A 9 3.31 -34.06 55.05
N ALA A 10 2.24 -34.58 54.46
CA ALA A 10 2.05 -34.58 53.02
C ALA A 10 1.55 -33.19 52.59
N THR A 11 2.34 -32.48 51.77
CA THR A 11 1.93 -31.22 51.14
C THR A 11 1.46 -31.52 49.72
N ALA A 12 0.16 -31.34 49.46
CA ALA A 12 -0.41 -31.44 48.13
C ALA A 12 -0.24 -30.09 47.42
N THR A 13 0.65 -30.01 46.43
CA THR A 13 0.81 -28.84 45.56
C THR A 13 -0.27 -28.86 44.48
N LEU A 14 -1.19 -27.91 44.54
CA LEU A 14 -2.23 -27.68 43.52
C LEU A 14 -1.64 -26.84 42.38
N ALA A 15 -1.41 -27.45 41.22
CA ALA A 15 -0.93 -26.74 40.02
C ALA A 15 -2.10 -26.04 39.32
N VAL A 16 -2.09 -24.71 39.28
CA VAL A 16 -3.05 -23.90 38.51
C VAL A 16 -2.52 -23.76 37.09
N LEU A 17 -3.19 -24.41 36.13
CA LEU A 17 -2.91 -24.25 34.71
C LEU A 17 -3.58 -22.96 34.22
N ALA A 18 -2.79 -21.94 33.91
CA ALA A 18 -3.25 -20.73 33.25
C ALA A 18 -3.42 -21.00 31.75
N SER A 19 -4.66 -20.98 31.26
CA SER A 19 -5.00 -21.08 29.84
C SER A 19 -4.65 -19.76 29.13
N SER A 20 -3.59 -19.73 28.35
CA SER A 20 -3.29 -18.60 27.47
C SER A 20 -4.28 -18.59 26.29
N VAL A 21 -5.15 -17.59 26.24
CA VAL A 21 -5.94 -17.29 25.04
C VAL A 21 -5.03 -16.60 24.02
N SER A 22 -4.75 -17.26 22.91
CA SER A 22 -4.06 -16.64 21.77
C SER A 22 -5.10 -15.90 20.94
N ASP A 23 -5.10 -14.58 21.01
CA ASP A 23 -5.87 -13.73 20.07
C ASP A 23 -5.34 -13.97 18.65
N ALA A 24 -6.11 -14.70 17.84
CA ALA A 24 -5.85 -14.85 16.43
C ALA A 24 -6.23 -13.54 15.72
N ALA A 25 -5.25 -12.66 15.51
CA ALA A 25 -5.43 -11.53 14.61
C ALA A 25 -5.82 -12.05 13.20
N PRO A 26 -6.79 -11.41 12.52
CA PRO A 26 -7.21 -11.85 11.19
C PRO A 26 -6.04 -11.82 10.22
N LEU A 27 -5.87 -12.90 9.44
CA LEU A 27 -4.87 -13.01 8.39
C LEU A 27 -5.19 -12.00 7.28
N MET A 28 -4.68 -10.77 7.40
CA MET A 28 -4.62 -9.87 6.26
C MET A 28 -3.69 -10.51 5.22
N ARG A 29 -4.23 -10.78 4.04
CA ARG A 29 -3.49 -11.32 2.90
C ARG A 29 -2.25 -10.45 2.67
N ARG A 30 -1.06 -11.01 2.90
CA ARG A 30 0.20 -10.28 2.71
C ARG A 30 0.30 -9.91 1.23
N ALA A 31 0.54 -8.63 0.96
CA ALA A 31 0.92 -8.18 -0.38
C ALA A 31 2.14 -8.96 -0.87
N ALA A 32 2.23 -9.26 -2.17
CA ALA A 32 3.45 -9.84 -2.70
C ALA A 32 4.63 -8.87 -2.48
N SER A 33 5.86 -9.39 -2.54
CA SER A 33 7.04 -8.56 -2.29
C SER A 33 7.06 -7.33 -3.19
N GLY A 34 7.15 -6.13 -2.60
CA GLY A 34 7.16 -4.87 -3.32
C GLY A 34 5.78 -4.36 -3.76
N GLN A 35 4.67 -4.98 -3.36
CA GLN A 35 3.30 -4.50 -3.69
C GLN A 35 2.63 -3.71 -2.56
N THR A 36 3.40 -3.29 -1.56
CA THR A 36 2.94 -2.36 -0.52
C THR A 36 3.43 -0.96 -0.86
N GLY A 37 2.52 -0.08 -1.25
CA GLY A 37 2.78 1.35 -1.41
C GLY A 37 2.43 2.13 -0.14
N ALA A 38 2.87 3.38 -0.06
CA ALA A 38 2.51 4.30 1.02
C ALA A 38 2.30 5.71 0.47
N LEU A 39 1.40 6.47 1.08
CA LEU A 39 1.16 7.87 0.76
C LEU A 39 1.04 8.66 2.07
N ILE A 40 2.11 9.35 2.44
CA ILE A 40 2.25 10.03 3.74
C ILE A 40 2.19 11.55 3.55
N SER A 41 2.91 12.07 2.56
CA SER A 41 2.96 13.51 2.27
C SER A 41 3.41 13.77 0.82
N ALA A 42 3.50 15.05 0.43
CA ALA A 42 4.07 15.47 -0.85
C ALA A 42 5.56 15.09 -1.03
N THR A 43 6.28 14.79 0.06
CA THR A 43 7.72 14.45 0.03
C THR A 43 7.98 13.00 0.45
N GLU A 44 6.94 12.24 0.80
CA GLU A 44 7.05 10.85 1.23
C GLU A 44 5.86 10.06 0.68
N TYR A 45 6.06 9.45 -0.47
CA TYR A 45 5.04 8.71 -1.21
C TYR A 45 5.63 7.62 -2.10
N CYS A 46 4.79 6.68 -2.49
CA CYS A 46 5.07 5.68 -3.49
C CYS A 46 4.06 5.76 -4.64
N LEU A 47 4.48 5.28 -5.81
CA LEU A 47 3.65 5.03 -6.97
C LEU A 47 3.83 3.57 -7.41
N PHE A 48 2.79 2.95 -7.91
CA PHE A 48 2.87 1.66 -8.57
C PHE A 48 3.27 1.86 -10.03
N LEU A 49 4.21 1.06 -10.52
CA LEU A 49 4.67 1.09 -11.91
C LEU A 49 4.91 -0.34 -12.40
N PRO A 50 5.02 -0.55 -13.73
CA PRO A 50 5.39 -1.84 -14.27
C PRO A 50 6.69 -2.35 -13.63
N PRO A 51 6.83 -3.66 -13.38
CA PRO A 51 8.01 -4.21 -12.74
C PRO A 51 9.29 -4.10 -13.59
N VAL A 52 9.16 -3.75 -14.87
CA VAL A 52 10.28 -3.52 -15.79
C VAL A 52 10.11 -2.14 -16.43
N ALA A 53 11.21 -1.38 -16.55
CA ALA A 53 11.20 -0.08 -17.21
C ALA A 53 10.72 -0.21 -18.66
N GLY A 54 9.82 0.68 -19.08
CA GLY A 54 9.16 0.64 -20.38
C GLY A 54 8.08 -0.42 -20.54
N GLY A 55 7.68 -1.07 -19.44
CA GLY A 55 6.43 -1.82 -19.41
C GLY A 55 5.24 -0.90 -19.68
N ASP A 56 4.20 -1.48 -20.26
CA ASP A 56 2.92 -0.80 -20.54
C ASP A 56 2.06 -0.79 -19.28
N ILE A 57 1.43 0.35 -18.97
CA ILE A 57 0.69 0.54 -17.72
C ILE A 57 -0.48 -0.44 -17.63
N ALA A 58 -1.37 -0.47 -18.63
CA ALA A 58 -2.53 -1.36 -18.65
C ALA A 58 -2.14 -2.84 -18.65
N LYS A 59 -1.07 -3.22 -19.35
CA LYS A 59 -0.62 -4.64 -19.41
C LYS A 59 0.07 -5.13 -18.14
N SER A 60 0.46 -4.24 -17.25
CA SER A 60 1.12 -4.56 -15.98
C SER A 60 0.20 -4.45 -14.77
N GLU A 61 -1.11 -4.31 -14.98
CA GLU A 61 -2.07 -4.21 -13.89
C GLU A 61 -1.98 -5.40 -12.91
N ASP A 62 -1.67 -6.60 -13.38
CA ASP A 62 -1.57 -7.79 -12.52
C ASP A 62 -0.27 -7.90 -11.70
N ASP A 63 0.80 -7.19 -12.09
CA ASP A 63 2.14 -7.40 -11.54
C ASP A 63 2.92 -6.12 -11.20
N ALA A 64 2.29 -4.95 -11.28
CA ALA A 64 2.88 -3.69 -10.85
C ALA A 64 3.42 -3.74 -9.42
N VAL A 65 4.48 -2.97 -9.19
CA VAL A 65 5.19 -2.90 -7.91
C VAL A 65 5.35 -1.46 -7.47
N ALA A 66 5.47 -1.23 -6.17
CA ALA A 66 5.63 0.06 -5.56
C ALA A 66 7.06 0.61 -5.77
N PHE A 67 7.12 1.88 -6.12
CA PHE A 67 8.31 2.70 -6.24
C PHE A 67 8.14 3.93 -5.35
N CYS A 68 9.00 4.12 -4.36
CA CYS A 68 8.91 5.24 -3.43
C CYS A 68 9.98 6.29 -3.70
N ASN A 69 9.61 7.56 -3.55
CA ASN A 69 10.53 8.69 -3.74
C ASN A 69 11.62 8.76 -2.65
N THR A 70 11.37 8.10 -1.52
CA THR A 70 12.29 7.86 -0.41
C THR A 70 12.02 6.48 0.18
N ALA A 71 12.92 5.96 1.02
CA ALA A 71 12.66 4.73 1.74
C ALA A 71 11.58 4.94 2.81
N ILE A 72 10.50 4.15 2.75
CA ILE A 72 9.36 4.26 3.66
C ILE A 72 9.17 2.93 4.40
N ALA A 73 9.22 2.96 5.73
CA ALA A 73 9.16 1.75 6.57
C ALA A 73 7.85 0.95 6.40
N SER A 74 6.74 1.63 6.11
CA SER A 74 5.43 1.02 5.88
C SER A 74 5.26 0.44 4.47
N ALA A 75 6.22 0.68 3.56
CA ALA A 75 6.28 0.15 2.20
C ALA A 75 7.57 -0.68 1.99
N PRO A 76 7.74 -1.81 2.71
CA PRO A 76 8.94 -2.61 2.61
C PRO A 76 9.09 -3.21 1.20
N ASN A 77 10.34 -3.32 0.74
CA ASN A 77 10.71 -3.83 -0.58
C ASN A 77 10.19 -2.99 -1.77
N ALA A 78 9.62 -1.81 -1.52
CA ALA A 78 9.38 -0.84 -2.58
C ALA A 78 10.71 -0.39 -3.17
N ARG A 79 10.71 -0.16 -4.48
CA ARG A 79 11.90 0.21 -5.24
C ARG A 79 12.13 1.73 -5.18
N PRO A 80 13.33 2.24 -5.42
CA PRO A 80 13.54 3.68 -5.56
C PRO A 80 12.82 4.19 -6.80
N LEU A 81 11.99 5.23 -6.64
CA LEU A 81 11.34 5.91 -7.76
C LEU A 81 12.41 6.50 -8.70
N PRO A 82 12.29 6.32 -10.03
CA PRO A 82 13.29 6.83 -10.95
C PRO A 82 13.45 8.35 -10.82
N GLU A 83 14.69 8.81 -10.80
CA GLU A 83 15.00 10.23 -10.69
C GLU A 83 14.37 11.01 -11.85
N GLY A 84 13.73 12.14 -11.52
CA GLY A 84 13.06 12.98 -12.51
C GLY A 84 11.77 12.39 -13.10
N PHE A 85 11.32 11.21 -12.64
CA PHE A 85 10.05 10.63 -13.10
C PHE A 85 8.85 11.47 -12.68
N VAL A 86 8.80 11.94 -11.43
CA VAL A 86 7.76 12.87 -10.98
C VAL A 86 8.32 14.29 -11.07
N GLN A 87 7.60 15.17 -11.75
CA GLN A 87 8.00 16.57 -11.98
C GLN A 87 7.26 17.55 -11.08
N LYS A 88 5.98 17.30 -10.82
CA LYS A 88 5.13 18.10 -9.94
C LYS A 88 4.33 17.19 -9.04
N VAL A 89 4.02 17.68 -7.84
CA VAL A 89 3.17 17.00 -6.88
C VAL A 89 2.21 18.00 -6.24
N ASN A 90 0.97 17.56 -6.05
CA ASN A 90 -0.03 18.21 -5.23
C ASN A 90 -0.63 17.18 -4.29
N PHE A 91 -0.46 17.38 -2.99
CA PHE A 91 -0.92 16.48 -1.95
C PHE A 91 -2.14 17.05 -1.23
N VAL A 92 -3.15 16.21 -1.02
CA VAL A 92 -4.37 16.54 -0.26
C VAL A 92 -4.62 15.46 0.76
N LYS A 93 -4.90 15.87 2.00
CA LYS A 93 -5.45 15.02 3.05
C LYS A 93 -6.86 15.50 3.37
N ASN A 94 -7.83 14.60 3.26
CA ASN A 94 -9.21 14.85 3.65
C ASN A 94 -9.52 13.99 4.89
N GLU A 95 -9.55 14.62 6.06
CA GLU A 95 -9.75 13.91 7.32
C GLU A 95 -11.21 13.49 7.53
N GLU A 96 -12.17 14.27 7.01
CA GLU A 96 -13.60 13.97 7.09
C GLU A 96 -13.97 12.69 6.33
N LYS A 97 -13.46 12.55 5.10
CA LYS A 97 -13.66 11.35 4.27
C LYS A 97 -12.62 10.25 4.53
N GLY A 98 -11.56 10.56 5.27
CA GLY A 98 -10.51 9.60 5.60
C GLY A 98 -9.71 9.14 4.38
N TYR A 99 -9.28 10.07 3.52
CA TYR A 99 -8.37 9.76 2.41
C TYR A 99 -7.17 10.70 2.33
N VAL A 100 -6.12 10.21 1.70
CA VAL A 100 -5.00 11.01 1.19
C VAL A 100 -4.91 10.83 -0.31
N GLN A 101 -4.53 11.89 -1.01
CA GLN A 101 -4.38 11.92 -2.45
C GLN A 101 -3.12 12.66 -2.83
N ILE A 102 -2.45 12.16 -3.87
CA ILE A 102 -1.39 12.86 -4.58
C ILE A 102 -1.73 12.88 -6.07
N THR A 103 -1.57 14.04 -6.69
CA THR A 103 -1.70 14.24 -8.14
C THR A 103 -0.48 14.97 -8.65
N GLY A 104 -0.20 14.89 -9.94
CA GLY A 104 0.89 15.67 -10.52
C GLY A 104 1.28 15.21 -11.91
N THR A 105 2.41 15.75 -12.39
CA THR A 105 2.94 15.44 -13.72
C THR A 105 4.15 14.51 -13.63
N ILE A 106 4.30 13.70 -14.67
CA ILE A 106 5.41 12.77 -14.84
C ILE A 106 6.25 13.11 -16.08
N ASN A 107 7.50 12.66 -16.07
CA ASN A 107 8.33 12.46 -17.24
C ASN A 107 8.35 10.96 -17.59
N PRO A 108 7.52 10.50 -18.54
CA PRO A 108 7.45 9.08 -18.93
C PRO A 108 8.81 8.49 -19.32
N ALA A 109 9.67 9.30 -19.96
CA ALA A 109 10.98 8.87 -20.44
C ALA A 109 11.94 8.48 -19.31
N ALA A 110 11.79 9.05 -18.11
CA ALA A 110 12.62 8.70 -16.94
C ALA A 110 12.43 7.23 -16.52
N TYR A 111 11.31 6.61 -16.88
CA TYR A 111 11.06 5.18 -16.70
C TYR A 111 10.84 4.43 -18.02
N LYS A 112 11.23 5.03 -19.15
CA LYS A 112 11.12 4.48 -20.51
C LYS A 112 9.70 4.11 -20.94
N LEU A 113 8.67 4.68 -20.32
CA LEU A 113 7.28 4.46 -20.72
C LEU A 113 7.06 5.03 -22.12
N ALA A 114 6.26 4.34 -22.94
CA ALA A 114 5.96 4.79 -24.28
C ALA A 114 5.10 6.07 -24.24
N ALA A 115 5.40 7.04 -25.11
CA ALA A 115 4.56 8.24 -25.23
C ALA A 115 3.16 7.95 -25.80
N SER A 116 2.96 6.77 -26.39
CA SER A 116 1.68 6.26 -26.86
C SER A 116 0.98 5.34 -25.86
N ASP A 117 1.52 5.19 -24.65
CA ASP A 117 0.85 4.45 -23.58
C ASP A 117 -0.24 5.35 -23.00
N GLU A 118 -1.50 5.01 -23.30
CA GLU A 118 -2.69 5.75 -22.85
C GLU A 118 -2.88 5.65 -21.32
N GLY A 119 -2.20 4.72 -20.66
CA GLY A 119 -2.24 4.54 -19.22
C GLY A 119 -3.06 3.34 -18.77
N GLY A 120 -3.43 3.35 -17.50
CA GLY A 120 -4.18 2.27 -16.85
C GLY A 120 -4.36 2.51 -15.36
N GLN A 121 -5.00 1.56 -14.69
CA GLN A 121 -5.39 1.66 -13.29
C GLN A 121 -4.74 0.58 -12.44
N TYR A 122 -4.06 0.99 -11.37
CA TYR A 122 -3.64 0.09 -10.30
C TYR A 122 -4.52 0.28 -9.07
N ASP A 123 -5.05 -0.81 -8.53
CA ASP A 123 -5.89 -0.79 -7.34
C ASP A 123 -5.78 -2.11 -6.55
N ASN A 124 -6.63 -2.31 -5.54
CA ASN A 124 -6.62 -3.51 -4.70
C ASN A 124 -6.95 -4.83 -5.42
N ARG A 125 -7.45 -4.76 -6.66
CA ARG A 125 -7.80 -5.91 -7.51
C ARG A 125 -6.62 -6.31 -8.38
N ALA A 126 -5.90 -5.33 -8.91
CA ALA A 126 -4.78 -5.51 -9.83
C ALA A 126 -3.72 -4.42 -9.52
N PRO A 127 -2.56 -4.79 -8.94
CA PRO A 127 -2.10 -6.15 -8.72
C PRO A 127 -2.83 -6.86 -7.59
N VAL A 128 -3.01 -8.17 -7.73
CA VAL A 128 -3.67 -8.97 -6.72
C VAL A 128 -2.89 -8.96 -5.41
N GLY A 129 -3.45 -8.32 -4.38
CA GLY A 129 -2.83 -8.20 -3.06
C GLY A 129 -2.04 -6.91 -2.85
N ALA A 130 -2.00 -6.00 -3.83
CA ALA A 130 -1.45 -4.68 -3.63
C ALA A 130 -2.23 -3.90 -2.56
N VAL A 131 -1.51 -3.12 -1.76
CA VAL A 131 -2.09 -2.32 -0.69
C VAL A 131 -1.44 -0.95 -0.60
N CYS A 132 -2.20 0.05 -0.15
CA CYS A 132 -1.65 1.29 0.36
C CYS A 132 -1.63 1.24 1.89
N ALA A 133 -0.43 1.38 2.47
CA ALA A 133 -0.19 1.14 3.88
C ALA A 133 -1.11 1.99 4.77
N GLY A 134 -1.86 1.32 5.66
CA GLY A 134 -2.79 1.95 6.57
C GLY A 134 -4.16 2.29 5.97
N TYR A 135 -4.45 1.97 4.72
CA TYR A 135 -5.73 2.24 4.05
C TYR A 135 -6.42 0.95 3.61
N SER A 136 -7.75 0.97 3.49
CA SER A 136 -8.54 -0.22 3.11
C SER A 136 -8.66 -0.37 1.59
N SER A 137 -8.46 0.72 0.86
CA SER A 137 -8.49 0.78 -0.59
C SER A 137 -7.49 1.80 -1.11
N PHE A 138 -7.04 1.63 -2.35
CA PHE A 138 -6.38 2.66 -3.12
C PHE A 138 -6.83 2.58 -4.58
N VAL A 139 -6.62 3.67 -5.30
CA VAL A 139 -6.70 3.73 -6.76
C VAL A 139 -5.58 4.64 -7.24
N GLN A 140 -4.79 4.15 -8.18
CA GLN A 140 -3.81 4.91 -8.91
C GLN A 140 -4.15 4.85 -10.40
N ILE A 141 -4.08 5.99 -11.07
CA ILE A 141 -4.09 6.06 -12.53
C ILE A 141 -2.80 6.74 -12.96
N THR A 142 -2.16 6.17 -13.98
CA THR A 142 -0.96 6.70 -14.60
C THR A 142 -1.26 6.86 -16.07
N GLU A 143 -1.10 8.06 -16.62
CA GLU A 143 -1.41 8.39 -18.02
C GLU A 143 -0.12 8.93 -18.68
N PRO A 144 0.76 8.05 -19.18
CA PRO A 144 2.03 8.46 -19.80
C PRO A 144 1.84 9.40 -20.99
N GLN A 145 0.85 9.12 -21.85
CA GLN A 145 0.52 9.96 -23.00
C GLN A 145 0.17 11.40 -22.59
N ASP A 146 -0.54 11.59 -21.47
CA ASP A 146 -0.92 12.90 -20.95
C ASP A 146 0.11 13.47 -19.95
N GLY A 147 1.16 12.71 -19.64
CA GLY A 147 2.23 13.13 -18.73
C GLY A 147 1.75 13.37 -17.30
N ARG A 148 0.76 12.61 -16.81
CA ARG A 148 0.17 12.81 -15.47
C ARG A 148 -0.08 11.52 -14.70
N PHE A 149 -0.24 11.68 -13.38
CA PHE A 149 -0.61 10.60 -12.47
C PHE A 149 -1.47 11.10 -11.32
N CYS A 150 -2.23 10.18 -10.73
CA CYS A 150 -3.00 10.42 -9.53
C CYS A 150 -3.07 9.13 -8.71
N LEU A 151 -2.91 9.25 -7.39
CA LEU A 151 -3.05 8.16 -6.42
C LEU A 151 -3.91 8.65 -5.26
N ARG A 152 -4.93 7.90 -4.88
CA ARG A 152 -5.69 8.12 -3.64
C ARG A 152 -5.69 6.85 -2.81
N CYS A 153 -5.42 6.98 -1.51
CA CYS A 153 -5.59 5.91 -0.52
C CYS A 153 -6.74 6.26 0.42
N CYS A 154 -7.70 5.35 0.57
CA CYS A 154 -8.98 5.59 1.24
C CYS A 154 -9.20 4.64 2.42
N LYS A 155 -9.72 5.18 3.53
CA LYS A 155 -10.24 4.37 4.64
C LYS A 155 -11.57 3.72 4.26
N ASN A 156 -12.39 4.41 3.48
CA ASN A 156 -13.65 3.88 2.94
C ASN A 156 -13.49 3.55 1.46
N LYS A 157 -13.90 2.34 1.05
CA LYS A 157 -13.80 1.91 -0.36
C LYS A 157 -14.58 2.81 -1.32
N GLY A 158 -15.70 3.39 -0.87
CA GLY A 158 -16.53 4.29 -1.69
C GLY A 158 -15.82 5.58 -2.13
N ASP A 159 -14.77 6.01 -1.41
CA ASP A 159 -13.98 7.20 -1.78
C ASP A 159 -12.88 6.90 -2.80
N CYS A 160 -12.65 5.62 -3.11
CA CYS A 160 -11.70 5.10 -4.09
C CYS A 160 -12.46 4.40 -5.24
N PRO A 161 -12.81 5.12 -6.31
CA PRO A 161 -13.51 4.55 -7.46
C PRO A 161 -12.61 3.60 -8.29
N VAL A 162 -12.76 2.29 -8.08
CA VAL A 162 -11.95 1.22 -8.72
C VAL A 162 -12.60 0.60 -9.98
N ASN A 163 -13.56 1.28 -10.60
CA ASN A 163 -14.35 0.76 -11.72
C ASN A 163 -14.45 1.75 -12.88
N LYS A 164 -13.43 2.61 -13.02
CA LYS A 164 -13.38 3.72 -13.98
C LYS A 164 -12.01 3.83 -14.66
N SER A 165 -11.41 2.70 -15.01
CA SER A 165 -10.01 2.63 -15.46
C SER A 165 -9.69 3.46 -16.72
N GLU A 166 -10.67 3.65 -17.61
CA GLU A 166 -10.50 4.39 -18.86
C GLU A 166 -10.84 5.89 -18.77
N PHE A 167 -11.31 6.39 -17.62
CA PHE A 167 -11.81 7.77 -17.49
C PHE A 167 -10.72 8.80 -17.15
N GLY A 168 -9.51 8.34 -16.84
CA GLY A 168 -8.37 9.20 -16.55
C GLY A 168 -8.41 9.91 -15.20
N CYS A 169 -7.29 10.55 -14.84
CA CYS A 169 -7.11 11.13 -13.51
C CYS A 169 -8.08 12.28 -13.19
N GLU A 170 -8.33 13.17 -14.15
CA GLU A 170 -9.19 14.34 -13.97
C GLU A 170 -10.64 13.94 -13.65
N THR A 171 -11.15 12.89 -14.31
CA THR A 171 -12.52 12.42 -14.10
C THR A 171 -12.65 11.56 -12.85
N VAL A 172 -11.66 10.71 -12.56
CA VAL A 172 -11.76 9.71 -11.49
C VAL A 172 -11.46 10.32 -10.12
N LEU A 173 -10.38 11.09 -10.01
CA LEU A 173 -9.92 11.66 -8.74
C LEU A 173 -9.92 13.20 -8.72
N GLY A 174 -9.99 13.85 -9.88
CA GLY A 174 -9.82 15.30 -10.00
C GLY A 174 -8.45 15.75 -9.48
N GLY A 175 -8.32 17.01 -9.10
CA GLY A 175 -7.10 17.54 -8.48
C GLY A 175 -6.37 18.54 -9.38
N VAL A 176 -5.09 18.76 -9.06
CA VAL A 176 -4.21 19.75 -9.72
C VAL A 176 -3.00 19.03 -10.30
N TYR A 177 -2.67 19.34 -11.55
CA TYR A 177 -1.63 18.68 -12.36
C TYR A 177 -0.66 19.73 -12.91
#